data_AF-A0A9D6JA20-F1
#
_entry.id   AF-A0A9D6JA20-F1
#
_cell.length_a   1.000
_cell.length_b   1.000
_cell.length_c   1.000
_cell.angle_alpha   90.00
_cell.angle_beta   90.00
_cell.angle_gamma   90.00
#
_symmetry.space_group_name_H-M   'P 1'
#
loop_
_entity.id
_entity.type
_entity.pdbx_description
1 polymer ?
#
loop_
_entity_poly.entity_id
_entity_poly.type
_entity_poly.pdbx_seq_one_letter_code
_entity_poly.pdbx_strand_id
1 'polypeptide(L)' 'IERRFARVVGRKESPGRPFLYGTTTEFLRHFGLKSIEALPPMATTTVKEPHVASEPPVASPAH' A
#
# COMPACT_ATOMS: atom_id res chain seq x y z
N ILE A 1 21.49 -8.31 11.77
CA ILE A 1 20.93 -8.67 10.45
C ILE A 1 19.50 -8.18 10.43
N GLU A 2 19.26 -6.91 10.13
CA GLU A 2 17.92 -6.40 9.81
C GLU A 2 18.12 -5.32 8.76
N ARG A 3 17.92 -5.68 7.49
CA ARG A 3 18.06 -4.73 6.38
C ARG A 3 16.81 -3.86 6.37
N ARG A 4 16.94 -2.58 6.77
CA ARG A 4 15.84 -1.60 6.81
C ARG A 4 15.43 -1.16 5.40
N PHE A 5 14.73 -2.03 4.68
CA PHE A 5 14.30 -1.76 3.30
C PHE A 5 13.07 -0.86 3.19
N ALA A 6 12.23 -0.82 4.22
CA ALA A 6 11.05 0.04 4.28
C ALA A 6 11.04 0.88 5.56
N ARG A 7 10.39 2.04 5.49
CA ARG A 7 10.18 2.95 6.62
C ARG A 7 8.80 3.60 6.53
N VAL A 8 8.29 4.07 7.66
CA VAL A 8 7.10 4.93 7.68
C VAL A 8 7.44 6.28 7.06
N VAL A 9 6.64 6.70 6.08
CA VAL A 9 6.79 7.99 5.39
C VAL A 9 5.66 8.98 5.71
N GLY A 10 4.61 8.52 6.39
CA GLY A 10 3.51 9.38 6.80
C GLY A 10 2.29 8.60 7.28
N ARG A 11 1.15 9.27 7.30
CA ARG A 11 -0.17 8.67 7.54
C ARG A 11 -1.14 9.13 6.47
N LYS A 12 -2.03 8.24 6.03
CA LYS A 12 -3.09 8.57 5.07
C LYS A 12 -4.21 9.34 5.77
N GLU A 13 -4.72 10.39 5.14
CA GLU A 13 -5.89 11.16 5.63
C GLU A 13 -7.21 10.45 5.29
N SER A 14 -7.35 9.20 5.74
CA SER A 14 -8.56 8.38 5.59
C SER A 14 -9.04 7.90 6.96
N PRO A 15 -10.28 7.38 7.08
CA PRO A 15 -10.73 6.74 8.31
C PRO A 15 -9.71 5.71 8.81
N GLY A 16 -9.39 5.75 10.11
CA GLY A 16 -8.35 4.91 10.73
C GLY A 16 -6.90 5.41 10.59
N ARG A 17 -6.64 6.45 9.79
CA ARG A 17 -5.32 7.12 9.62
C ARG A 17 -4.12 6.14 9.53
N PRO A 18 -4.14 5.17 8.59
CA PRO A 18 -3.12 4.14 8.51
C PRO A 18 -1.73 4.71 8.17
N PHE A 19 -0.67 4.01 8.59
CA PHE A 19 0.71 4.36 8.25
C PHE A 19 1.00 4.11 6.77
N LEU A 20 1.65 5.09 6.14
CA LEU A 20 2.21 4.96 4.80
C LEU A 20 3.65 4.49 4.90
N TYR A 21 4.00 3.51 4.08
CA TYR A 21 5.36 2.96 4.01
C TYR A 21 6.00 3.30 2.67
N GLY A 22 7.30 3.58 2.71
CA GLY A 22 8.12 3.79 1.53
C GLY A 22 9.46 3.08 1.66
N THR A 23 10.10 2.82 0.53
CA THR A 23 11.43 2.19 0.47
C THR A 23 12.54 3.14 0.92
N THR A 24 13.67 2.59 1.32
CA THR A 24 14.84 3.35 1.78
C THR A 24 15.95 3.40 0.73
N THR A 25 16.96 4.24 0.95
CA THR A 25 18.19 4.24 0.13
C THR A 25 18.96 2.92 0.24
N GLU A 26 18.88 2.22 1.38
CA GLU A 26 19.44 0.87 1.55
C GLU A 26 18.80 -0.12 0.59
N PHE A 27 17.49 -0.04 0.38
CA PHE A 27 16.80 -0.84 -0.64
C PHE A 27 17.39 -0.55 -2.02
N LEU A 28 17.46 0.72 -2.43
CA LEU A 28 18.01 1.09 -3.73
C LEU A 28 19.44 0.58 -3.93
N ARG A 29 20.33 0.77 -2.94
CA ARG A 29 21.70 0.27 -2.99
C ARG A 29 21.78 -1.24 -3.09
N HIS A 30 20.95 -1.95 -2.33
CA HIS A 30 20.96 -3.40 -2.32
C HIS A 30 20.54 -4.00 -3.67
N PHE A 31 19.56 -3.38 -4.33
CA PHE A 31 19.07 -3.79 -5.64
C PHE A 31 19.82 -3.12 -6.81
N GLY A 32 20.86 -2.32 -6.54
CA GLY A 32 21.63 -1.63 -7.58
C GLY A 32 20.83 -0.57 -8.36
N LEU A 33 19.76 -0.04 -7.77
CA LEU A 33 18.88 0.95 -8.39
C LEU A 33 19.40 2.36 -8.15
N LYS A 34 19.38 3.20 -9.19
CA LYS A 34 19.68 4.64 -9.06
C LYS A 34 18.51 5.42 -8.48
N SER A 35 17.29 5.02 -8.84
CA SER A 35 16.02 5.63 -8.42
C SER A 35 14.91 4.57 -8.44
N ILE A 36 13.77 4.88 -7.81
CA ILE A 36 12.57 4.02 -7.83
C ILE A 36 12.02 3.84 -9.25
N GLU A 37 12.21 4.83 -10.12
CA GLU A 37 11.80 4.78 -11.53
C GLU A 37 12.57 3.73 -12.34
N ALA A 38 13.72 3.26 -11.85
CA ALA A 38 14.52 2.22 -12.51
C ALA A 38 13.99 0.80 -12.22
N LEU A 39 12.87 0.66 -11.51
CA LEU A 39 12.23 -0.63 -11.29
C LEU A 39 11.67 -1.17 -12.61
N PRO A 40 11.72 -2.51 -12.82
CA PRO A 40 11.08 -3.12 -13.96
C PRO A 40 9.58 -2.81 -13.97
N PRO A 41 8.97 -2.71 -15.15
CA PRO A 41 7.54 -2.44 -15.26
C PRO A 41 6.75 -3.49 -14.51
N MET A 42 5.67 -3.06 -13.83
CA MET A 42 4.81 -3.97 -13.10
C MET A 42 4.18 -4.95 -14.07
N ALA A 43 4.33 -6.25 -13.80
CA ALA A 43 3.52 -7.25 -14.47
C ALA A 43 2.05 -6.97 -14.11
N THR A 44 1.22 -6.63 -15.11
CA THR A 44 -0.22 -6.45 -14.95
C THR A 44 -0.84 -7.78 -14.54
N THR A 45 -0.81 -8.06 -13.25
CA THR A 45 -1.73 -9.02 -12.64
C THR A 45 -2.94 -8.19 -12.31
N THR A 46 -3.94 -8.22 -13.20
CA THR A 46 -5.25 -7.62 -12.97
C THR A 46 -5.92 -8.35 -11.82
N VAL A 47 -5.48 -8.09 -10.60
CA VAL A 47 -6.30 -8.34 -9.42
C VAL A 47 -7.35 -7.23 -9.45
N LYS A 48 -8.48 -7.52 -10.10
CA LYS A 48 -9.72 -6.80 -9.76
C LYS A 48 -9.92 -7.07 -8.28
N GLU A 49 -9.56 -6.10 -7.46
CA GLU A 49 -9.95 -6.12 -6.06
C GLU A 49 -11.47 -6.33 -6.06
N PRO A 50 -12.00 -7.40 -5.43
CA PRO A 50 -13.40 -7.37 -5.08
C PRO A 50 -13.49 -6.15 -4.18
N HIS A 51 -14.13 -5.09 -4.67
CA HIS A 51 -14.64 -4.05 -3.80
C HIS A 51 -15.24 -4.81 -2.60
N VAL A 52 -14.62 -4.68 -1.43
CA VAL A 52 -15.33 -5.03 -0.21
C VAL A 52 -16.47 -4.04 -0.26
N ALA A 53 -17.61 -4.51 -0.76
CA ALA A 53 -18.89 -3.91 -0.55
C ALA A 53 -18.93 -3.67 0.95
N SER A 54 -18.70 -2.42 1.34
CA SER A 54 -19.25 -1.90 2.55
C SER A 54 -20.77 -1.95 2.39
N GLU A 55 -21.38 -3.13 2.47
CA GLU A 55 -22.82 -3.28 2.59
C GLU A 55 -23.12 -4.63 3.28
N PRO A 56 -24.09 -4.63 4.21
CA PRO A 56 -25.46 -4.54 3.72
C PRO A 56 -26.19 -3.28 4.22
N PRO A 57 -27.24 -2.88 3.49
CA PRO A 57 -28.22 -1.94 3.99
C PRO A 57 -29.01 -2.70 5.05
N VAL A 58 -28.78 -2.42 6.34
CA VAL A 58 -29.72 -2.90 7.36
C VAL A 58 -30.93 -1.99 7.29
N ALA A 59 -31.83 -2.31 6.37
CA ALA A 59 -33.21 -1.90 6.46
C ALA A 59 -33.95 -2.80 7.47
N SER A 60 -34.83 -2.16 8.24
CA SER A 60 -35.97 -2.69 9.03
C SER A 60 -35.76 -3.09 10.50
N PRO A 61 -36.78 -2.90 11.38
CA PRO A 61 -38.20 -2.67 11.07
C PRO A 61 -38.81 -1.38 11.65
N ALA A 62 -40.03 -1.10 11.20
CA ALA A 62 -40.94 -0.03 11.60
C ALA A 62 -41.20 0.03 13.11
N HIS A 63 -41.49 1.25 13.60
CA HIS A 63 -42.37 1.49 14.75
C HIS A 63 -43.75 1.90 14.25
#